data_AF-N0BF94-F1
#
_entry.id   AF-N0BF94-F1
#
_cell.length_a   1.000
_cell.length_b   1.000
_cell.length_c   1.000
_cell.angle_alpha   90.00
_cell.angle_beta   90.00
_cell.angle_gamma   90.00
#
_symmetry.space_group_name_H-M   'P 1'
#
loop_
_entity.id
_entity.type
_entity.pdbx_description
1 polymer ?
#
loop_
_entity_poly.entity_id
_entity_poly.type
_entity_poly.pdbx_seq_one_letter_code
_entity_poly.pdbx_strand_id
1 'polypeptide(L)'
;MKTIAVVGSGGAGQNIVNIFKRESEYENVDIYVVNGEKWVDCVEFYKFKQLDKLIKVLSEYDHVILTAGLGGRGGDALVKLANELDNIAGIVVCKPFRIERSRVERAEEQIKLLKSNVVLKNLDELIEKMPDIAIHDGLMTLDMELVEEITKIIQRLFYSEQK
;
A
#
# COMPACT_ATOMS: atom_id res chain seq x y z
N MET A 1 -10.79 -19.41 8.17
CA MET A 1 -9.97 -18.33 8.74
C MET A 1 -9.59 -17.40 7.61
N LYS A 2 -9.59 -16.09 7.84
CA LYS A 2 -9.19 -15.11 6.82
C LYS A 2 -7.69 -14.88 6.97
N THR A 3 -6.90 -15.34 6.02
CA THR A 3 -5.44 -15.41 6.17
C THR A 3 -4.76 -14.08 5.89
N ILE A 4 -4.99 -13.47 4.72
CA ILE A 4 -4.23 -12.28 4.32
C ILE A 4 -5.15 -11.17 3.78
N ALA A 5 -4.94 -9.94 4.23
CA ALA A 5 -5.54 -8.74 3.66
C ALA A 5 -4.48 -7.81 3.06
N VAL A 6 -4.73 -7.28 1.86
CA VAL A 6 -3.92 -6.22 1.24
C VAL A 6 -4.75 -4.94 1.15
N VAL A 7 -4.24 -3.84 1.71
CA VAL A 7 -4.98 -2.57 1.83
C VAL A 7 -4.28 -1.45 1.05
N GLY A 8 -4.94 -0.96 0.00
CA GLY A 8 -4.51 0.19 -0.79
C GLY A 8 -5.14 1.49 -0.30
N SER A 9 -4.34 2.42 0.20
CA SER A 9 -4.83 3.72 0.70
C SER A 9 -4.51 4.88 -0.26
N GLY A 10 -5.54 5.67 -0.59
CA GLY A 10 -5.45 6.81 -1.50
C GLY A 10 -5.38 6.42 -2.98
N GLY A 11 -5.01 7.37 -3.83
CA GLY A 11 -4.98 7.17 -5.29
C GLY A 11 -3.91 6.17 -5.74
N ALA A 12 -2.66 6.37 -5.32
CA ALA A 12 -1.58 5.42 -5.61
C ALA A 12 -1.87 4.03 -5.01
N GLY A 13 -2.39 3.96 -3.78
CA GLY A 13 -2.79 2.70 -3.17
C GLY A 13 -3.84 1.94 -3.99
N GLN A 14 -4.82 2.64 -4.59
CA GLN A 14 -5.79 2.03 -5.52
C GLN A 14 -5.13 1.48 -6.78
N ASN A 15 -4.17 2.20 -7.37
CA ASN A 15 -3.47 1.73 -8.57
C ASN A 15 -2.67 0.45 -8.26
N ILE A 16 -1.89 0.47 -7.18
CA ILE A 16 -1.06 -0.66 -6.75
C ILE A 16 -1.94 -1.90 -6.51
N VAL A 17 -3.03 -1.79 -5.74
CA VAL A 17 -3.89 -2.96 -5.50
C VAL A 17 -4.68 -3.39 -6.73
N ASN A 18 -4.97 -2.48 -7.66
CA ASN A 18 -5.61 -2.86 -8.92
C ASN A 18 -4.65 -3.65 -9.83
N ILE A 19 -3.37 -3.28 -9.86
CA ILE A 19 -2.34 -4.06 -10.56
C ILE A 19 -2.16 -5.40 -9.85
N PHE A 20 -1.96 -5.40 -8.53
CA PHE A 20 -1.87 -6.64 -7.74
C PHE A 20 -3.04 -7.59 -8.03
N LYS A 21 -4.29 -7.11 -7.97
CA LYS A 21 -5.48 -7.91 -8.29
C LYS A 21 -5.44 -8.55 -9.68
N ARG A 22 -4.90 -7.85 -10.68
CA ARG A 22 -4.84 -8.33 -12.07
C ARG A 22 -3.72 -9.34 -12.30
N GLU A 23 -2.60 -9.18 -11.61
CA GLU A 23 -1.39 -9.96 -11.81
C GLU A 23 -1.24 -11.12 -10.81
N SER A 24 -1.96 -11.08 -9.67
CA SER A 24 -1.84 -12.09 -8.62
C SER A 24 -2.85 -13.23 -8.79
N GLU A 25 -2.40 -14.46 -8.55
CA GLU A 25 -3.23 -15.68 -8.59
C GLU A 25 -3.71 -16.11 -7.19
N TYR A 26 -3.61 -15.24 -6.18
CA TYR A 26 -3.91 -15.62 -4.78
C TYR A 26 -5.41 -15.60 -4.48
N GLU A 27 -6.03 -16.77 -4.41
CA GLU A 27 -7.45 -16.91 -4.04
C GLU A 27 -7.74 -16.58 -2.56
N ASN A 28 -6.73 -16.68 -1.69
CA ASN A 28 -6.86 -16.48 -0.24
C ASN A 28 -6.39 -15.09 0.23
N VAL A 29 -6.44 -14.07 -0.64
CA VAL A 29 -6.05 -12.70 -0.30
C VAL A 29 -7.24 -11.76 -0.54
N ASP A 30 -7.73 -11.16 0.54
CA ASP A 30 -8.78 -10.14 0.43
C ASP A 30 -8.17 -8.76 0.18
N ILE A 31 -8.75 -8.01 -0.77
CA ILE A 31 -8.26 -6.70 -1.17
C ILE A 31 -9.21 -5.60 -0.69
N TYR A 32 -8.63 -4.62 -0.01
CA TYR A 32 -9.33 -3.45 0.54
C TYR A 32 -8.78 -2.16 -0.05
N VAL A 33 -9.67 -1.20 -0.24
CA VAL A 33 -9.33 0.17 -0.65
C VAL A 33 -9.86 1.17 0.37
N VAL A 34 -9.00 2.12 0.73
CA VAL A 34 -9.39 3.31 1.52
C VAL A 34 -9.18 4.58 0.70
N ASN A 35 -10.27 5.23 0.29
CA ASN A 35 -10.16 6.50 -0.42
C ASN A 35 -11.44 7.37 -0.32
N GLY A 36 -11.39 8.60 -0.84
CA GLY A 36 -12.58 9.43 -1.00
C GLY A 36 -13.57 8.86 -2.04
N GLU A 37 -13.02 8.29 -3.11
CA GLU A 37 -13.73 7.78 -4.27
C GLU A 37 -13.20 6.40 -4.67
N LYS A 38 -14.10 5.54 -5.15
CA LYS A 38 -13.78 4.18 -5.61
C LYS A 38 -13.73 4.16 -7.13
N TRP A 39 -12.65 3.66 -7.71
CA TRP A 39 -12.57 3.36 -9.15
C TRP A 39 -11.99 1.98 -9.45
N VAL A 40 -11.66 1.21 -8.41
CA VAL A 40 -11.25 -0.19 -8.54
C VAL A 40 -12.45 -1.09 -8.32
N ASP A 41 -12.77 -1.91 -9.31
CA ASP A 41 -13.89 -2.85 -9.24
C ASP A 41 -13.56 -4.10 -8.41
N CYS A 42 -14.60 -4.75 -7.88
CA CYS A 42 -14.50 -6.03 -7.17
C CYS A 42 -13.53 -6.03 -5.96
N VAL A 43 -13.43 -4.90 -5.25
CA VAL A 43 -12.69 -4.77 -3.99
C VAL A 43 -13.57 -4.16 -2.91
N GLU A 44 -13.28 -4.50 -1.66
CA GLU A 44 -13.93 -3.91 -0.49
C GLU A 44 -13.50 -2.45 -0.34
N PHE A 45 -14.45 -1.55 -0.13
CA PHE A 45 -14.20 -0.11 -0.18
C PHE A 45 -14.66 0.61 1.08
N TYR A 46 -13.76 1.43 1.63
CA TYR A 46 -13.99 2.23 2.81
C TYR A 46 -13.61 3.68 2.55
N LYS A 47 -14.45 4.62 3.00
CA LYS A 47 -14.06 6.03 3.04
C LYS A 47 -13.12 6.28 4.20
N PHE A 48 -12.30 7.35 4.13
CA PHE A 48 -11.41 7.75 5.23
C PHE A 48 -12.11 7.86 6.60
N LYS A 49 -13.38 8.30 6.61
CA LYS A 49 -14.19 8.40 7.85
C LYS A 49 -14.62 7.06 8.44
N GLN A 50 -14.36 5.95 7.75
CA GLN A 50 -14.77 4.59 8.14
C GLN A 50 -13.57 3.74 8.57
N LEU A 51 -12.40 4.36 8.80
CA LEU A 51 -11.20 3.65 9.22
C LEU A 51 -11.42 2.83 10.50
N ASP A 52 -12.15 3.35 11.49
CA ASP A 52 -12.41 2.61 12.74
C ASP A 52 -13.24 1.34 12.51
N LYS A 53 -14.12 1.36 11.49
CA LYS A 53 -14.86 0.17 11.07
C LYS A 53 -13.94 -0.82 10.37
N LEU A 54 -13.06 -0.32 9.49
CA LEU A 54 -12.11 -1.16 8.75
C LEU A 54 -11.11 -1.82 9.71
N ILE A 55 -10.60 -1.12 10.72
CA ILE A 55 -9.69 -1.66 11.72
C ILE A 55 -10.28 -2.91 12.37
N LYS A 56 -11.55 -2.85 12.82
CA LYS A 56 -12.25 -4.03 13.38
C LYS A 56 -12.32 -5.21 12.42
N VAL A 57 -12.46 -4.94 11.12
CA VAL A 57 -12.49 -6.01 10.09
C VAL A 57 -11.09 -6.58 9.87
N LEU A 58 -10.07 -5.72 9.79
CA LEU A 58 -8.69 -6.11 9.55
C LEU A 58 -8.06 -6.83 10.76
N SER A 59 -8.51 -6.56 11.98
CA SER A 59 -8.07 -7.27 13.20
C SER A 59 -8.41 -8.77 13.20
N GLU A 60 -9.34 -9.22 12.36
CA GLU A 60 -9.74 -10.63 12.24
C GLU A 60 -8.88 -11.42 11.24
N TYR A 61 -7.93 -10.76 10.57
CA TYR A 61 -7.00 -11.41 9.64
C TYR A 61 -5.73 -11.88 10.37
N ASP A 62 -5.08 -12.92 9.86
CA ASP A 62 -3.77 -13.33 10.39
C ASP A 62 -2.68 -12.32 10.01
N HIS A 63 -2.74 -11.82 8.77
CA HIS A 63 -1.74 -10.91 8.21
C HIS A 63 -2.35 -9.76 7.40
N VAL A 64 -1.89 -8.54 7.68
CA VAL A 64 -2.30 -7.33 6.95
C VAL A 64 -1.09 -6.68 6.29
N ILE A 65 -1.20 -6.40 5.00
CA ILE A 65 -0.20 -5.68 4.21
C ILE A 65 -0.79 -4.34 3.80
N LEU A 66 -0.06 -3.25 4.06
CA LEU A 66 -0.52 -1.89 3.78
C LEU A 66 0.30 -1.27 2.64
N THR A 67 -0.39 -0.57 1.73
CA THR A 67 0.28 0.19 0.67
C THR A 67 -0.38 1.54 0.40
N ALA A 68 0.43 2.55 0.11
CA ALA A 68 0.00 3.90 -0.22
C ALA A 68 1.12 4.71 -0.89
N GLY A 69 0.71 5.78 -1.58
CA GLY A 69 1.58 6.93 -1.83
C GLY A 69 1.54 7.89 -0.66
N LEU A 70 2.70 8.22 -0.11
CA LEU A 70 2.85 9.13 1.03
C LEU A 70 2.69 10.60 0.61
N GLY A 71 2.62 11.48 1.60
CA GLY A 71 2.52 12.93 1.37
C GLY A 71 1.10 13.42 1.10
N GLY A 72 0.09 12.60 1.40
CA GLY A 72 -1.32 12.96 1.32
C GLY A 72 -2.21 12.13 2.24
N ARG A 73 -3.53 12.19 2.02
CA ARG A 73 -4.54 11.54 2.86
C ARG A 73 -4.47 10.00 2.84
N GLY A 74 -3.97 9.41 1.75
CA GLY A 74 -3.71 7.97 1.69
C GLY A 74 -2.65 7.54 2.70
N GLY A 75 -1.55 8.30 2.80
CA GLY A 75 -0.54 8.10 3.85
C GLY A 75 -1.09 8.29 5.26
N ASP A 76 -1.98 9.27 5.50
CA ASP A 76 -2.59 9.46 6.83
C ASP A 76 -3.43 8.24 7.24
N ALA A 77 -4.20 7.70 6.30
CA ALA A 77 -4.99 6.49 6.52
C ALA A 77 -4.10 5.28 6.82
N LEU A 78 -3.02 5.12 6.06
CA LEU A 78 -2.04 4.05 6.27
C LEU A 78 -1.39 4.14 7.64
N VAL A 79 -0.95 5.34 8.07
CA VAL A 79 -0.33 5.54 9.39
C VAL A 79 -1.30 5.20 10.52
N LYS A 80 -2.58 5.57 10.39
CA LYS A 80 -3.60 5.20 11.37
C LYS A 80 -3.77 3.69 11.44
N LEU A 81 -3.96 3.02 10.30
CA LEU A 81 -4.07 1.56 10.24
C LEU A 81 -2.85 0.86 10.85
N ALA A 82 -1.65 1.29 10.46
CA ALA A 82 -0.39 0.70 10.91
C ALA A 82 -0.16 0.82 12.43
N ASN A 83 -0.69 1.88 13.06
CA ASN A 83 -0.52 2.11 14.50
C ASN A 83 -1.61 1.46 15.37
N GLU A 84 -2.75 1.07 14.78
CA GLU A 84 -3.88 0.47 15.50
C GLU A 84 -4.02 -1.05 15.27
N LEU A 85 -3.31 -1.61 14.29
CA LEU A 85 -3.31 -3.02 13.98
C LEU A 85 -2.06 -3.71 14.50
N ASP A 86 -2.24 -4.82 15.22
CA ASP A 86 -1.14 -5.64 15.75
C ASP A 86 -0.67 -6.74 14.78
N ASN A 87 -1.40 -6.96 13.68
CA ASN A 87 -1.18 -8.03 12.70
C ASN A 87 -0.58 -7.54 11.37
N ILE A 88 0.15 -6.42 11.39
CA ILE A 88 0.82 -5.88 10.20
C ILE A 88 2.00 -6.76 9.80
N ALA A 89 1.90 -7.41 8.64
CA ALA A 89 2.95 -8.24 8.05
C ALA A 89 3.93 -7.44 7.18
N GLY A 90 3.51 -6.29 6.66
CA GLY A 90 4.40 -5.41 5.90
C GLY A 90 3.75 -4.11 5.43
N ILE A 91 4.60 -3.10 5.21
CA ILE A 91 4.21 -1.79 4.71
C ILE A 91 5.04 -1.48 3.48
N VAL A 92 4.39 -1.26 2.34
CA VAL A 92 5.04 -1.03 1.04
C VAL A 92 4.53 0.29 0.46
N VAL A 93 5.37 1.31 0.40
CA VAL A 93 4.95 2.68 0.09
C VAL A 93 5.90 3.41 -0.85
N CYS A 94 5.40 4.46 -1.50
CA CYS A 94 6.23 5.39 -2.27
C CYS A 94 6.24 6.81 -1.69
N LYS A 95 7.41 7.47 -1.74
CA LYS A 95 7.56 8.91 -1.47
C LYS A 95 7.31 9.73 -2.74
N PRO A 96 6.69 10.91 -2.62
CA PRO A 96 6.43 11.81 -3.74
C PRO A 96 7.74 12.34 -4.36
N PHE A 97 7.65 12.99 -5.52
CA PHE A 97 8.84 13.61 -6.14
C PHE A 97 9.39 14.73 -5.26
N ARG A 98 10.71 14.92 -5.23
CA ARG A 98 11.37 15.98 -4.45
C ARG A 98 10.83 17.40 -4.73
N ILE A 99 10.29 17.62 -5.92
CA ILE A 99 9.73 18.92 -6.31
C ILE A 99 8.38 19.21 -5.61
N GLU A 100 7.68 18.17 -5.15
CA GLU A 100 6.44 18.27 -4.36
C GLU A 100 6.74 18.55 -2.87
N ARG A 101 7.46 19.65 -2.58
CA ARG A 101 8.06 19.92 -1.25
C ARG A 101 7.12 19.67 -0.06
N SER A 102 5.90 20.20 -0.09
CA SER A 102 4.93 20.04 1.02
C SER A 102 4.49 18.57 1.21
N ARG A 103 4.46 17.78 0.14
CA ARG A 103 4.14 16.35 0.21
C ARG A 103 5.33 15.55 0.73
N VAL A 104 6.56 15.95 0.38
CA VAL A 104 7.78 15.34 0.91
C VAL A 104 7.88 15.53 2.42
N GLU A 105 7.70 16.77 2.90
CA GLU A 105 7.68 17.08 4.34
C GLU A 105 6.64 16.22 5.08
N ARG A 106 5.41 16.18 4.56
CA ARG A 106 4.34 15.34 5.12
C ARG A 106 4.68 13.85 5.06
N ALA A 107 5.29 13.37 3.98
CA ALA A 107 5.69 11.97 3.86
C ALA A 107 6.74 11.60 4.92
N GLU A 108 7.66 12.51 5.24
CA GLU A 108 8.67 12.30 6.28
C GLU A 108 8.06 12.26 7.68
N GLU A 109 7.06 13.10 7.95
CA GLU A 109 6.27 13.01 9.18
C GLU A 109 5.53 11.68 9.27
N GLN A 110 4.89 11.24 8.19
CA GLN A 110 4.18 9.97 8.13
C GLN A 110 5.13 8.79 8.39
N ILE A 111 6.33 8.77 7.80
CA ILE A 111 7.33 7.71 8.02
C ILE A 111 7.78 7.67 9.48
N LYS A 112 8.01 8.83 10.12
CA LYS A 112 8.41 8.89 11.54
C LYS A 112 7.37 8.29 12.49
N LEU A 113 6.09 8.26 12.08
CA LEU A 113 4.99 7.69 12.86
C LEU A 113 4.83 6.18 12.67
N LEU A 114 5.55 5.57 11.73
CA LEU A 114 5.50 4.12 11.50
C LEU A 114 6.54 3.43 12.37
N LYS A 115 6.09 2.42 13.13
CA LYS A 115 6.95 1.64 14.04
C LYS A 115 7.51 0.36 13.40
N SER A 116 6.98 -0.03 12.24
CA SER A 116 7.27 -1.29 11.56
C SER A 116 8.28 -1.11 10.44
N ASN A 117 8.87 -2.21 9.96
CA ASN A 117 9.72 -2.17 8.78
C ASN A 117 8.90 -1.75 7.55
N VAL A 118 9.36 -0.69 6.89
CA VAL A 118 8.74 -0.09 5.70
C VAL A 118 9.62 -0.35 4.50
N VAL A 119 9.04 -0.95 3.45
CA VAL A 119 9.63 -0.96 2.11
C VAL A 119 9.26 0.37 1.46
N LEU A 120 10.27 1.18 1.19
CA LEU A 120 10.11 2.52 0.64
C LEU A 120 10.73 2.62 -0.76
N LYS A 121 9.95 3.13 -1.71
CA LYS A 121 10.41 3.53 -3.05
C LYS A 121 10.29 5.04 -3.22
N ASN A 122 11.22 5.67 -3.93
CA ASN A 122 11.14 7.11 -4.19
C ASN A 122 10.76 7.39 -5.64
N LEU A 123 9.80 8.28 -5.88
CA LEU A 123 9.45 8.69 -7.24
C LEU A 123 10.64 9.32 -8.00
N ASP A 124 11.58 9.96 -7.29
CA ASP A 124 12.81 10.48 -7.87
C ASP A 124 13.68 9.41 -8.57
N GLU A 125 13.61 8.14 -8.15
CA GLU A 125 14.34 7.05 -8.81
C GLU A 125 13.92 6.85 -10.27
N LEU A 126 12.69 7.25 -10.63
CA LEU A 126 12.21 7.21 -12.00
C LEU A 126 13.00 8.16 -12.90
N ILE A 127 13.37 9.34 -12.39
CA ILE A 127 14.13 10.34 -13.14
C ILE A 127 15.55 9.82 -13.41
N GLU A 128 16.14 9.10 -12.45
CA GLU A 128 17.48 8.55 -12.56
C GLU A 128 17.54 7.33 -13.46
N LYS A 129 16.59 6.41 -13.31
CA LYS A 129 16.54 5.14 -14.06
C LYS A 129 15.99 5.30 -15.47
N MET A 130 15.06 6.23 -15.67
CA MET A 130 14.25 6.36 -16.89
C MET A 130 14.05 7.83 -17.28
N PRO A 131 15.12 8.56 -17.65
CA PRO A 131 15.03 10.00 -17.88
C PRO A 131 14.13 10.40 -19.06
N ASP A 132 13.98 9.53 -20.06
CA ASP A 132 13.25 9.82 -21.31
C ASP A 132 11.85 9.18 -21.36
N ILE A 133 11.41 8.51 -20.29
CA ILE A 133 10.11 7.84 -20.27
C ILE A 133 8.97 8.84 -20.02
N ALA A 134 7.80 8.57 -20.60
CA ALA A 134 6.60 9.30 -20.20
C ALA A 134 6.31 9.05 -18.71
N ILE A 135 6.00 10.12 -17.97
CA ILE A 135 5.76 10.06 -16.52
C ILE A 135 4.72 8.99 -16.17
N HIS A 136 3.67 8.83 -16.99
CA HIS A 136 2.66 7.80 -16.79
C HIS A 136 3.25 6.38 -16.75
N ASP A 137 4.09 6.04 -17.72
CA ASP A 137 4.70 4.71 -17.83
C ASP A 137 5.76 4.50 -16.73
N GLY A 138 6.47 5.57 -16.35
CA GLY A 138 7.37 5.53 -15.20
C GLY A 138 6.63 5.24 -13.89
N LEU A 139 5.49 5.90 -13.65
CA LEU A 139 4.65 5.63 -12.48
C LEU A 139 4.12 4.19 -12.48
N MET A 140 3.66 3.69 -13.63
CA MET A 140 3.22 2.30 -13.78
C MET A 140 4.34 1.30 -13.46
N THR A 141 5.57 1.58 -13.90
CA THR A 141 6.75 0.77 -13.57
C THR A 141 6.98 0.72 -12.06
N LEU A 142 6.90 1.86 -11.36
CA LEU A 142 7.07 1.88 -9.91
C LEU A 142 5.95 1.12 -9.19
N ASP A 143 4.70 1.28 -9.65
CA ASP A 143 3.57 0.56 -9.09
C ASP A 143 3.77 -0.97 -9.23
N MET A 144 4.31 -1.45 -10.36
CA MET A 144 4.71 -2.85 -10.53
C MET A 144 5.80 -3.28 -9.55
N GLU A 145 6.86 -2.47 -9.35
CA GLU A 145 7.89 -2.77 -8.36
C GLU A 145 7.30 -2.90 -6.94
N LEU A 146 6.33 -2.06 -6.57
CA LEU A 146 5.63 -2.14 -5.28
C LEU A 146 4.77 -3.42 -5.18
N VAL A 147 4.11 -3.82 -6.26
CA VAL A 147 3.34 -5.08 -6.34
C VAL A 147 4.25 -6.30 -6.17
N GLU A 148 5.45 -6.28 -6.76
CA GLU A 148 6.43 -7.35 -6.56
C GLU A 148 6.85 -7.47 -5.09
N GLU A 149 7.06 -6.35 -4.39
CA GLU A 149 7.39 -6.35 -2.96
C GLU A 149 6.25 -6.90 -2.10
N ILE A 150 5.00 -6.54 -2.39
CA ILE A 150 3.81 -7.14 -1.75
C ILE A 150 3.78 -8.65 -1.99
N THR A 151 4.01 -9.08 -3.22
CA THR A 151 4.02 -10.49 -3.61
C THR A 151 5.10 -11.28 -2.87
N LYS A 152 6.31 -10.72 -2.72
CA LYS A 152 7.40 -11.34 -1.94
C LYS A 152 7.06 -11.46 -0.46
N ILE A 153 6.30 -10.53 0.12
CA ILE A 153 5.81 -10.64 1.50
C ILE A 153 4.84 -11.82 1.59
N ILE A 154 3.84 -11.88 0.72
CA ILE A 154 2.82 -12.94 0.68
C ILE A 154 3.46 -14.32 0.53
N GLN A 155 4.39 -14.49 -0.42
CA GLN A 155 5.10 -15.76 -0.62
C GLN A 155 5.81 -16.23 0.65
N ARG A 156 6.51 -15.32 1.35
CA ARG A 156 7.20 -15.66 2.61
C ARG A 156 6.23 -16.14 3.69
N LEU A 157 5.05 -15.52 3.79
CA LEU A 157 4.02 -15.92 4.75
C LEU A 157 3.52 -17.34 4.46
N PHE A 158 3.20 -17.65 3.19
CA PHE A 158 2.78 -19.01 2.81
C PHE A 158 3.86 -20.08 3.03
N TYR A 159 5.15 -19.74 2.86
CA TYR A 159 6.24 -20.67 3.18
C TYR A 159 6.41 -20.90 4.69
N SER A 160 6.13 -19.89 5.54
CA SER A 160 6.23 -20.06 6.98
C SER A 160 5.12 -20.91 7.60
N GLU A 161 3.93 -20.94 6.99
CA GLU A 161 2.79 -21.74 7.47
C GLU A 161 2.91 -23.24 7.14
N GLN A 162 3.82 -23.64 6.25
CA GLN A 162 4.04 -25.04 5.85
C GLN A 162 5.09 -25.78 6.70
N LYS A 163 5.72 -25.10 7.66
CA LYS A 163 6.70 -25.68 8.60
C LYS A 163 6.08 -25.87 9.97
#